data_AF-A0A538FEJ9-F1
#
_entry.id   AF-A0A538FEJ9-F1
#
_cell.length_a   1.000
_cell.length_b   1.000
_cell.length_c   1.000
_cell.angle_alpha   90.00
_cell.angle_beta   90.00
_cell.angle_gamma   90.00
#
_symmetry.space_group_name_H-M   'P 1'
#
loop_
_entity.id
_entity.type
_entity.pdbx_description
1 polymer ?
#
loop_
_entity_poly.entity_id
_entity_poly.type
_entity_poly.pdbx_seq_one_letter_code
_entity_poly.pdbx_strand_id
1 'polypeptide(L)'
;MGADRAVISARDAIAIIGAVEVAGIRCWVDGGWGVDALLGAEQRPHDDIDLVVPLAEADAVLAALDPHGFRCHLDERPTRLVARDRAGHQVDLHTVTFDHDGTAWQDGAGPGGGPCPYPVEGFTTGTIEGRAVGCLSAELQLAHHRGYEPGPVDLADMARLCARFSLPWPREYPDA
;
A
#
# COMPACT_ATOMS: atom_id res chain seq x y z
N MET A 1 -19.05 -17.64 -3.71
CA MET A 1 -19.09 -16.68 -4.83
C MET A 1 -18.07 -15.62 -4.49
N GLY A 2 -16.89 -15.66 -5.11
CA GLY A 2 -15.88 -14.63 -4.90
C GLY A 2 -16.47 -13.30 -5.35
N ALA A 3 -16.52 -12.31 -4.45
CA ALA A 3 -16.97 -10.99 -4.81
C ALA A 3 -15.98 -10.44 -5.86
N ASP A 4 -16.50 -10.12 -7.04
CA ASP A 4 -15.76 -9.43 -8.11
C ASP A 4 -15.15 -8.16 -7.48
N ARG A 5 -13.83 -8.00 -7.61
CA ARG A 5 -13.16 -6.77 -7.15
C ARG A 5 -13.47 -5.67 -8.15
N ALA A 6 -13.90 -4.51 -7.65
CA ALA A 6 -14.13 -3.35 -8.48
C ALA A 6 -12.83 -2.58 -8.67
N VAL A 7 -12.65 -2.00 -9.86
CA VAL A 7 -11.52 -1.11 -10.13
C VAL A 7 -11.61 0.11 -9.22
N ILE A 8 -10.55 0.39 -8.49
CA ILE A 8 -10.33 1.65 -7.79
C ILE A 8 -9.87 2.66 -8.85
N SER A 9 -10.59 3.76 -9.04
CA SER A 9 -10.10 4.87 -9.85
C SER A 9 -9.17 5.78 -9.04
N ALA A 10 -8.38 6.63 -9.70
CA ALA A 10 -7.59 7.66 -9.02
C ALA A 10 -8.43 8.55 -8.10
N ARG A 11 -9.70 8.82 -8.48
CA ARG A 11 -10.64 9.58 -7.67
C ARG A 11 -11.01 8.82 -6.38
N ASP A 12 -11.24 7.52 -6.48
CA ASP A 12 -11.57 6.68 -5.33
C ASP A 12 -10.36 6.58 -4.39
N ALA A 13 -9.17 6.33 -4.92
CA ALA A 13 -7.92 6.34 -4.17
C ALA A 13 -7.71 7.65 -3.39
N ILE A 14 -7.87 8.80 -4.05
CA ILE A 14 -7.77 10.13 -3.42
C ILE A 14 -8.83 10.31 -2.32
N ALA A 15 -10.07 9.87 -2.56
CA ALA A 15 -11.14 9.99 -1.57
C ALA A 15 -10.88 9.12 -0.33
N ILE A 16 -10.38 7.90 -0.52
CA ILE A 16 -10.00 6.96 0.56
C ILE A 16 -8.86 7.56 1.39
N ILE A 17 -7.77 7.99 0.75
CA ILE A 17 -6.63 8.63 1.43
C ILE A 17 -7.09 9.87 2.18
N GLY A 18 -7.89 10.72 1.53
CA GLY A 18 -8.44 11.94 2.13
C GLY A 18 -9.30 11.68 3.36
N ALA A 19 -10.09 10.60 3.39
CA ALA A 19 -10.88 10.24 4.56
C ALA A 19 -10.00 9.91 5.77
N VAL A 20 -8.90 9.19 5.55
CA VAL A 20 -7.92 8.84 6.59
C VAL A 20 -7.17 10.09 7.09
N GLU A 21 -6.72 10.94 6.18
CA GLU A 21 -6.03 12.20 6.51
C GLU A 21 -6.92 13.18 7.28
N VAL A 22 -8.22 13.29 6.92
CA VAL A 22 -9.20 14.14 7.63
C VAL A 22 -9.42 13.66 9.06
N ALA A 23 -9.27 12.36 9.33
CA ALA A 23 -9.30 11.81 10.68
C ALA A 23 -8.01 12.11 11.49
N GLY A 24 -7.02 12.78 10.89
CA GLY A 24 -5.73 13.10 11.51
C GLY A 24 -4.75 11.94 11.55
N ILE A 25 -5.05 10.85 10.83
CA ILE A 25 -4.26 9.62 10.82
C ILE A 25 -3.26 9.70 9.68
N ARG A 26 -2.00 9.37 9.97
CA ARG A 26 -0.97 9.26 8.93
C ARG A 26 -1.15 7.93 8.20
N CYS A 27 -1.14 7.99 6.87
CA CYS A 27 -1.11 6.80 6.02
C CYS A 27 -0.13 6.99 4.87
N TRP A 28 0.43 5.88 4.38
CA TRP A 28 1.29 5.87 3.22
C TRP A 28 0.78 4.83 2.22
N VAL A 29 0.67 5.21 0.96
CA VAL A 29 0.26 4.32 -0.12
C VAL A 29 1.38 3.33 -0.44
N ASP A 30 1.03 2.05 -0.50
CA ASP A 30 1.89 0.94 -0.91
C ASP A 30 1.32 0.30 -2.20
N GLY A 31 1.95 -0.77 -2.69
CA GLY A 31 1.46 -1.58 -3.80
C GLY A 31 1.34 -0.80 -5.11
N GLY A 32 0.39 -1.22 -5.96
CA GLY A 32 0.22 -0.66 -7.31
C GLY A 32 -0.08 0.83 -7.34
N TRP A 33 -0.94 1.33 -6.44
CA TRP A 33 -1.19 2.77 -6.33
C TRP A 33 0.04 3.54 -5.83
N GLY A 34 0.88 2.94 -5.00
CA GLY A 34 2.14 3.53 -4.57
C GLY A 34 3.15 3.64 -5.72
N VAL A 35 3.23 2.60 -6.57
CA VAL A 35 4.02 2.63 -7.81
C VAL A 35 3.56 3.76 -8.72
N ASP A 36 2.25 3.85 -8.99
CA ASP A 36 1.70 4.88 -9.87
C ASP A 36 1.86 6.28 -9.27
N ALA A 37 1.79 6.42 -7.94
CA ALA A 37 2.10 7.68 -7.25
C ALA A 37 3.56 8.12 -7.47
N LEU A 38 4.52 7.19 -7.41
CA LEU A 38 5.94 7.47 -7.68
C LEU A 38 6.22 7.83 -9.15
N LEU A 39 5.46 7.23 -10.07
CA LEU A 39 5.56 7.49 -11.50
C LEU A 39 4.80 8.75 -11.95
N GLY A 40 3.82 9.18 -11.15
CA GLY A 40 2.99 10.36 -11.40
C GLY A 40 1.91 10.15 -12.46
N ALA A 41 1.61 8.90 -12.82
CA ALA A 41 0.60 8.55 -13.80
C ALA A 41 0.12 7.10 -13.60
N GLU A 42 -1.17 6.86 -13.84
CA GLU A 42 -1.77 5.53 -13.77
C GLU A 42 -1.20 4.63 -14.90
N GLN A 43 -0.60 3.50 -14.54
CA GLN A 43 0.04 2.58 -15.49
C GLN A 43 -0.86 1.42 -15.90
N ARG A 44 -1.83 1.09 -15.04
CA ARG A 44 -2.78 -0.01 -15.19
C ARG A 44 -3.99 0.19 -14.27
N PRO A 45 -5.09 -0.53 -14.50
CA PRO A 45 -6.16 -0.62 -13.51
C PRO A 45 -5.67 -1.25 -12.19
N HIS A 46 -6.24 -0.80 -11.07
CA HIS A 46 -6.03 -1.36 -9.74
C HIS A 46 -7.36 -1.82 -9.17
N ASP A 47 -7.40 -2.98 -8.52
CA ASP A 47 -8.62 -3.55 -7.92
C ASP A 47 -8.68 -3.42 -6.38
N ASP A 48 -7.64 -2.80 -5.82
CA ASP A 48 -7.50 -2.42 -4.42
C ASP A 48 -6.59 -1.18 -4.27
N ILE A 49 -6.45 -0.73 -3.02
CA ILE A 49 -5.43 0.23 -2.59
C ILE A 49 -4.82 -0.25 -1.27
N ASP A 50 -3.50 -0.34 -1.23
CA ASP A 50 -2.73 -0.68 -0.03
C ASP A 50 -2.34 0.58 0.74
N LEU A 51 -2.62 0.61 2.04
CA LEU A 51 -2.23 1.69 2.94
C LEU A 51 -1.47 1.14 4.14
N VAL A 52 -0.30 1.69 4.41
CA VAL A 52 0.43 1.50 5.66
C VAL A 52 -0.13 2.46 6.69
N VAL A 53 -0.60 1.94 7.84
CA VAL A 53 -1.22 2.72 8.92
C VAL A 53 -0.75 2.27 10.31
N PRO A 54 -0.72 3.15 11.32
CA PRO A 54 -0.39 2.76 12.69
C PRO A 54 -1.38 1.72 13.22
N LEU A 55 -0.90 0.60 13.76
CA LEU A 55 -1.73 -0.48 14.33
C LEU A 55 -2.70 0.04 15.40
N ALA A 56 -2.24 0.95 16.25
CA ALA A 56 -3.06 1.57 17.31
C ALA A 56 -4.21 2.44 16.77
N GLU A 57 -4.15 2.85 15.50
CA GLU A 57 -5.14 3.71 14.85
C GLU A 57 -6.02 2.94 13.85
N ALA A 58 -5.82 1.61 13.69
CA ALA A 58 -6.53 0.80 12.71
C ALA A 58 -8.07 0.87 12.84
N ASP A 59 -8.60 0.87 14.06
CA ASP A 59 -10.05 1.02 14.29
C ASP A 59 -10.55 2.42 13.90
N ALA A 60 -9.72 3.45 14.10
CA ALA A 60 -10.04 4.82 13.70
C ALA A 60 -10.00 4.99 12.18
N VAL A 61 -9.09 4.29 11.49
CA VAL A 61 -9.07 4.20 10.01
C VAL A 61 -10.37 3.57 9.51
N LEU A 62 -10.79 2.43 10.08
CA LEU A 62 -12.08 1.81 9.72
C LEU A 62 -13.26 2.75 9.95
N ALA A 63 -13.28 3.46 11.08
CA ALA A 63 -14.33 4.42 11.39
C ALA A 63 -14.34 5.61 10.41
N ALA A 64 -13.17 6.04 9.92
CA ALA A 64 -13.04 7.09 8.92
C ALA A 64 -13.53 6.65 7.53
N LEU A 65 -13.35 5.36 7.20
CA LEU A 65 -13.82 4.78 5.94
C LEU A 65 -15.31 4.37 5.98
N ASP A 66 -15.89 4.20 7.18
CA ASP A 66 -17.29 3.77 7.38
C ASP A 66 -18.33 4.68 6.67
N PRO A 67 -18.25 6.02 6.72
CA PRO A 67 -19.16 6.91 5.99
C PRO A 67 -19.08 6.77 4.46
N HIS A 68 -17.95 6.26 3.94
CA HIS A 68 -17.75 5.98 2.52
C HIS A 68 -18.24 4.58 2.12
N GLY A 69 -18.80 3.82 3.06
CA GLY A 69 -19.41 2.51 2.80
C GLY A 69 -18.47 1.32 2.98
N PHE A 70 -17.19 1.56 3.31
CA PHE A 70 -16.25 0.48 3.61
C PHE A 70 -16.53 -0.14 4.97
N ARG A 71 -16.43 -1.46 5.06
CA ARG A 71 -16.55 -2.24 6.29
C ARG A 71 -15.43 -3.27 6.36
N CYS A 72 -15.02 -3.63 7.56
CA CYS A 72 -14.08 -4.73 7.78
C CYS A 72 -14.60 -6.01 7.09
N HIS A 73 -13.78 -6.53 6.19
CA HIS A 73 -14.02 -7.76 5.46
C HIS A 73 -13.18 -8.92 6.01
N LEU A 74 -11.93 -8.63 6.39
CA LEU A 74 -11.00 -9.58 7.00
C LEU A 74 -10.15 -8.84 8.03
N ASP A 75 -9.96 -9.44 9.21
CA ASP A 75 -9.12 -8.90 10.28
C ASP A 75 -8.08 -9.95 10.68
N GLU A 76 -6.82 -9.69 10.33
CA GLU A 76 -5.65 -10.53 10.62
C GLU A 76 -4.59 -9.71 11.35
N ARG A 77 -5.01 -8.74 12.18
CA ARG A 77 -4.09 -7.95 12.99
C ARG A 77 -3.27 -8.86 13.94
N PRO A 78 -1.99 -8.55 14.18
CA PRO A 78 -1.31 -7.29 13.88
C PRO A 78 -0.77 -7.16 12.45
N THR A 79 -0.94 -8.15 11.57
CA THR A 79 -0.36 -8.13 10.22
C THR A 79 -1.12 -7.19 9.28
N ARG A 80 -2.42 -7.43 9.11
CA ARG A 80 -3.23 -6.66 8.16
C ARG A 80 -4.71 -6.68 8.49
N LEU A 81 -5.44 -5.79 7.82
CA LEU A 81 -6.88 -5.66 7.90
C LEU A 81 -7.38 -5.27 6.50
N VAL A 82 -8.47 -5.88 6.03
CA VAL A 82 -9.05 -5.59 4.71
C VAL A 82 -10.41 -4.97 4.91
N ALA A 83 -10.66 -3.82 4.30
CA ALA A 83 -11.96 -3.19 4.23
C ALA A 83 -12.52 -3.24 2.82
N ARG A 84 -13.83 -3.47 2.68
CA ARG A 84 -14.52 -3.48 1.39
C ARG A 84 -15.83 -2.70 1.46
N ASP A 85 -16.17 -2.03 0.37
CA ASP A 85 -17.48 -1.43 0.19
C ASP A 85 -18.46 -2.38 -0.51
N ARG A 86 -19.70 -1.91 -0.75
CA ARG A 86 -20.72 -2.71 -1.45
C ARG A 86 -20.51 -2.81 -2.97
N ALA A 87 -19.72 -1.90 -3.54
CA ALA A 87 -19.42 -1.88 -4.97
C ALA A 87 -18.30 -2.88 -5.32
N GLY A 88 -17.52 -3.32 -4.33
CA GLY A 88 -16.42 -4.26 -4.50
C GLY A 88 -15.04 -3.62 -4.44
N HIS A 89 -14.96 -2.32 -4.13
CA HIS A 89 -13.70 -1.63 -3.88
C HIS A 89 -13.05 -2.16 -2.61
N GLN A 90 -11.74 -2.41 -2.66
CA GLN A 90 -10.97 -2.93 -1.53
C GLN A 90 -9.91 -1.93 -1.06
N VAL A 91 -9.76 -1.83 0.27
CA VAL A 91 -8.65 -1.17 0.93
C VAL A 91 -7.94 -2.19 1.80
N ASP A 92 -6.65 -2.42 1.51
CA ASP A 92 -5.79 -3.29 2.29
C ASP A 92 -4.96 -2.43 3.24
N LEU A 93 -5.11 -2.65 4.54
CA LEU A 93 -4.45 -1.91 5.60
C LEU A 93 -3.31 -2.75 6.16
N HIS A 94 -2.08 -2.35 5.88
CA HIS A 94 -0.85 -2.90 6.45
C HIS A 94 -0.59 -2.19 7.77
N THR A 95 -0.82 -2.88 8.89
CA THR A 95 -0.74 -2.26 10.22
C THR A 95 0.68 -2.33 10.78
N VAL A 96 1.23 -1.19 11.19
CA VAL A 96 2.61 -1.08 11.69
C VAL A 96 2.70 -0.48 13.09
N THR A 97 3.72 -0.86 13.85
CA THR A 97 4.13 -0.17 15.08
C THR A 97 5.46 0.54 14.89
N PHE A 98 5.55 1.78 15.34
CA PHE A 98 6.80 2.56 15.25
C PHE A 98 7.67 2.32 16.48
N ASP A 99 8.95 2.07 16.27
CA ASP A 99 9.94 2.05 17.33
C ASP A 99 10.48 3.46 17.65
N HIS A 100 11.41 3.52 18.61
CA HIS A 100 12.02 4.78 19.06
C HIS A 100 12.89 5.48 18.01
N ASP A 101 13.40 4.75 17.01
CA ASP A 101 14.21 5.29 15.92
C ASP A 101 13.33 5.77 14.75
N GLY A 102 12.01 5.54 14.84
CA GLY A 102 11.03 5.90 13.82
C GLY A 102 10.85 4.84 12.74
N THR A 103 11.50 3.69 12.85
CA THR A 103 11.25 2.56 11.96
C THR A 103 9.88 1.97 12.29
N ALA A 104 9.06 1.75 11.29
CA ALA A 104 7.80 1.02 11.44
C ALA A 104 8.03 -0.48 11.24
N TRP A 105 7.30 -1.30 11.97
CA TRP A 105 7.39 -2.76 11.92
C TRP A 105 6.00 -3.35 11.69
N GLN A 106 5.86 -4.16 10.63
CA GLN A 106 4.66 -4.97 10.38
C GLN A 106 4.91 -6.40 10.86
N ASP A 107 4.22 -6.80 11.92
CA ASP A 107 4.34 -8.15 12.47
C ASP A 107 3.71 -9.18 11.54
N GLY A 108 4.38 -10.33 11.33
CA GLY A 108 3.83 -11.43 10.53
C GLY A 108 4.02 -11.31 9.02
N ALA A 109 4.62 -10.22 8.52
CA ALA A 109 4.84 -9.98 7.09
C ALA A 109 6.27 -10.27 6.60
N GLY A 110 7.21 -10.52 7.52
CA GLY A 110 8.60 -10.84 7.20
C GLY A 110 8.84 -12.33 6.92
N PRO A 111 10.07 -12.70 6.51
CA PRO A 111 10.45 -14.09 6.25
C PRO A 111 10.12 -15.02 7.43
N GLY A 112 9.46 -16.15 7.14
CA GLY A 112 9.03 -17.10 8.16
C GLY A 112 7.91 -16.59 9.09
N GLY A 113 7.20 -15.52 8.71
CA GLY A 113 6.19 -14.88 9.55
C GLY A 113 6.76 -13.96 10.62
N GLY A 114 8.01 -13.50 10.46
CA GLY A 114 8.64 -12.52 11.35
C GLY A 114 8.16 -11.08 11.11
N PRO A 115 8.73 -10.10 11.82
CA PRO A 115 8.44 -8.69 11.58
C PRO A 115 9.11 -8.19 10.29
N CYS A 116 8.40 -7.37 9.52
CA CYS A 116 8.91 -6.71 8.32
C CYS A 116 9.20 -5.21 8.62
N PRO A 117 10.41 -4.70 8.36
CA PRO A 117 10.75 -3.31 8.62
C PRO A 117 10.30 -2.36 7.51
N TYR A 118 9.96 -1.14 7.94
CA TYR A 118 9.69 0.05 7.15
C TYR A 118 10.61 1.17 7.69
N PRO A 119 11.86 1.26 7.21
CA PRO A 119 12.80 2.30 7.62
C PRO A 119 12.23 3.70 7.36
N VAL A 120 12.71 4.70 8.09
CA VAL A 120 12.24 6.10 7.95
C VAL A 120 12.42 6.60 6.51
N GLU A 121 13.51 6.21 5.85
CA GLU A 121 13.85 6.53 4.46
C GLU A 121 12.92 5.82 3.45
N GLY A 122 12.19 4.81 3.90
CA GLY A 122 11.19 4.08 3.14
C GLY A 122 9.89 4.87 2.92
N PHE A 123 9.69 5.98 3.63
CA PHE A 123 8.52 6.84 3.49
C PHE A 123 8.86 8.10 2.68
N THR A 124 8.11 8.35 1.62
CA THR A 124 8.30 9.51 0.73
C THR A 124 6.95 10.08 0.27
N THR A 125 6.98 10.97 -0.72
CA THR A 125 5.79 11.56 -1.34
C THR A 125 5.77 11.28 -2.84
N GLY A 126 4.62 10.87 -3.34
CA GLY A 126 4.30 10.73 -4.75
C GLY A 126 3.09 11.60 -5.13
N THR A 127 2.56 11.42 -6.34
CA THR A 127 1.38 12.15 -6.82
C THR A 127 0.39 11.24 -7.53
N ILE A 128 -0.88 11.32 -7.14
CA ILE A 128 -2.02 10.70 -7.86
C ILE A 128 -2.85 11.83 -8.44
N GLU A 129 -3.02 11.90 -9.77
CA GLU A 129 -3.76 12.98 -10.47
C GLU A 129 -3.35 14.40 -10.00
N GLY A 130 -2.05 14.60 -9.78
CA GLY A 130 -1.48 15.87 -9.30
C GLY A 130 -1.68 16.16 -7.80
N ARG A 131 -2.42 15.33 -7.05
CA ARG A 131 -2.49 15.43 -5.58
C ARG A 131 -1.29 14.74 -4.95
N ALA A 132 -0.55 15.47 -4.13
CA ALA A 132 0.52 14.90 -3.32
C ALA A 132 -0.03 13.91 -2.30
N VAL A 133 0.59 12.74 -2.18
CA VAL A 133 0.22 11.68 -1.22
C VAL A 133 1.48 11.09 -0.59
N GLY A 134 1.41 10.72 0.69
CA GLY A 134 2.46 9.90 1.31
C GLY A 134 2.46 8.51 0.67
N CYS A 135 3.63 7.99 0.32
CA CYS A 135 3.77 6.64 -0.25
C CYS A 135 5.10 6.01 0.15
N LEU A 136 5.25 4.71 -0.11
CA LEU A 136 6.54 4.04 0.04
C LEU A 136 7.52 4.51 -1.05
N SER A 137 8.82 4.47 -0.73
CA SER A 137 9.89 4.73 -1.70
C SER A 137 10.01 3.60 -2.72
N ALA A 138 10.65 3.89 -3.86
CA ALA A 138 10.87 2.89 -4.90
C ALA A 138 11.74 1.73 -4.38
N GLU A 139 12.73 2.02 -3.54
CA GLU A 139 13.59 1.04 -2.89
C GLU A 139 12.82 0.12 -1.94
N LEU A 140 11.89 0.67 -1.16
CA LEU A 140 11.10 -0.12 -0.22
C LEU A 140 10.04 -0.97 -0.94
N GLN A 141 9.37 -0.41 -1.95
CA GLN A 141 8.50 -1.15 -2.88
C GLN A 141 9.24 -2.37 -3.45
N LEU A 142 10.45 -2.17 -4.01
CA LEU A 142 11.29 -3.25 -4.52
C LEU A 142 11.73 -4.26 -3.45
N ALA A 143 11.93 -3.82 -2.21
CA ALA A 143 12.34 -4.71 -1.13
C ALA A 143 11.20 -5.63 -0.67
N HIS A 144 9.98 -5.09 -0.56
CA HIS A 144 8.81 -5.84 -0.09
C HIS A 144 8.27 -6.82 -1.14
N HIS A 145 8.46 -6.54 -2.42
CA HIS A 145 8.13 -7.49 -3.51
C HIS A 145 9.11 -8.68 -3.63
N ARG A 146 10.12 -8.79 -2.76
CA ARG A 146 11.03 -9.96 -2.69
C ARG A 146 10.52 -11.07 -1.75
N GLY A 147 9.45 -10.81 -0.99
CA GLY A 147 8.92 -11.74 0.01
C GLY A 147 8.08 -12.89 -0.56
N TYR A 148 7.69 -12.82 -1.84
CA TYR A 148 6.87 -13.79 -2.54
C TYR A 148 7.30 -13.92 -4.01
N GLU A 149 6.76 -14.91 -4.72
CA GLU A 149 7.01 -15.06 -6.17
C GLU A 149 6.21 -13.99 -6.93
N PRO A 150 6.86 -12.98 -7.55
CA PRO A 150 6.17 -11.86 -8.18
C PRO A 150 5.43 -12.33 -9.44
N GLY A 151 4.19 -11.88 -9.59
CA GLY A 151 3.42 -12.08 -10.81
C GLY A 151 3.86 -11.16 -11.95
N PRO A 152 3.31 -11.34 -13.16
CA PRO A 152 3.64 -10.50 -14.32
C PRO A 152 3.37 -9.00 -14.11
N VAL A 153 2.34 -8.67 -13.33
CA VAL A 153 1.99 -7.29 -12.98
C VAL A 153 3.05 -6.69 -12.06
N ASP A 154 3.44 -7.42 -11.01
CA ASP A 154 4.49 -7.01 -10.07
C ASP A 154 5.80 -6.77 -10.80
N LEU A 155 6.21 -7.67 -11.69
CA LEU A 155 7.44 -7.53 -12.48
C LEU A 155 7.39 -6.27 -13.37
N ALA A 156 6.25 -5.99 -14.00
CA ALA A 156 6.10 -4.78 -14.81
C ALA A 156 6.15 -3.50 -13.96
N ASP A 157 5.53 -3.49 -12.78
CA ASP A 157 5.60 -2.39 -11.82
C ASP A 157 7.04 -2.14 -11.35
N MET A 158 7.75 -3.20 -10.96
CA MET A 158 9.15 -3.12 -10.52
C MET A 158 10.09 -2.67 -11.65
N ALA A 159 9.84 -3.08 -12.90
CA ALA A 159 10.64 -2.66 -14.04
C ALA A 159 10.51 -1.15 -14.30
N ARG A 160 9.28 -0.63 -14.19
CA ARG A 160 9.01 0.82 -14.28
C ARG A 160 9.73 1.60 -13.18
N LEU A 161 9.68 1.13 -11.94
CA LEU A 161 10.41 1.76 -10.83
C LEU A 161 11.93 1.73 -11.06
N CYS A 162 12.49 0.57 -11.43
CA CYS A 162 13.92 0.45 -11.74
C CYS A 162 14.35 1.43 -12.82
N ALA A 163 13.60 1.53 -13.91
CA ALA A 163 13.88 2.48 -14.99
C ALA A 163 13.76 3.94 -14.53
N ARG A 164 12.70 4.30 -13.79
CA ARG A 164 12.43 5.67 -13.36
C ARG A 164 13.43 6.21 -12.33
N PHE A 165 13.91 5.33 -11.45
CA PHE A 165 14.77 5.69 -10.32
C PHE A 165 16.22 5.21 -10.46
N SER A 166 16.57 4.62 -11.61
CA SER A 166 17.90 4.05 -11.87
C SER A 166 18.32 3.01 -10.82
N LEU A 167 17.36 2.19 -10.37
CA LEU A 167 17.59 1.14 -9.39
C LEU A 167 18.04 -0.16 -10.08
N PRO A 168 18.91 -0.95 -9.44
CA PRO A 168 19.32 -2.23 -9.98
C PRO A 168 18.13 -3.20 -10.01
N TRP A 169 17.99 -3.94 -11.10
CA TRP A 169 17.05 -5.04 -11.18
C TRP A 169 17.39 -6.08 -10.09
N PRO A 170 16.43 -6.50 -9.24
CA PRO A 170 16.66 -7.53 -8.24
C PRO A 170 17.17 -8.82 -8.89
N ARG A 171 18.20 -9.42 -8.29
CA ARG A 171 18.84 -10.63 -8.87
C ARG A 171 17.95 -11.87 -8.77
N GLU A 172 16.98 -11.82 -7.87
CA GLU A 172 16.03 -12.88 -7.59
C GLU A 172 14.89 -12.91 -8.60
N TYR A 173 14.71 -11.84 -9.38
CA TYR A 173 13.68 -11.75 -10.42
C TYR A 173 14.16 -12.42 -11.72
N PRO A 174 13.24 -12.93 -12.55
CA PRO A 174 13.58 -13.38 -13.90
C PRO A 174 14.23 -12.24 -14.70
N ASP A 175 15.00 -12.59 -15.73
CA ASP A 175 15.60 -11.60 -16.63
C ASP A 175 14.53 -10.64 -17.17
N ALA A 176 14.81 -9.33 -17.07
CA ALA A 176 13.90 -8.24 -17.40
C ALA A 176 13.64 -8.10 -18.91
#